data_AF-A0A662HJ73-F1
#
_entry.id   AF-A0A662HJ73-F1
#
_cell.length_a   1.000
_cell.length_b   1.000
_cell.length_c   1.000
_cell.angle_alpha   90.00
_cell.angle_beta   90.00
_cell.angle_gamma   90.00
#
_symmetry.space_group_name_H-M   'P 1'
#
loop_
_entity.id
_entity.type
_entity.pdbx_description
1 polymer ?
#
loop_
_entity_poly.entity_id
_entity_poly.type
_entity_poly.pdbx_seq_one_letter_code
_entity_poly.pdbx_strand_id
1 'polypeptide(L)' 'HDLEAARHPHEIKWRDEIYLHLDYKQRGLGGASCGPDTLPQYEVLPEPTSFEVILKPLKPGDDPAAKSKLKQHVI' A
#
# COMPACT_ATOMS: atom_id res chain seq x y z
N HIS A 1 -13.76 -2.42 -2.19
CA HIS A 1 -15.21 -2.70 -2.33
C HIS A 1 -15.85 -3.01 -0.98
N ASP A 2 -15.51 -4.14 -0.33
CA ASP A 2 -16.23 -4.55 0.89
C ASP A 2 -16.08 -3.56 2.06
N LEU A 3 -14.87 -3.01 2.25
CA LEU A 3 -14.60 -1.99 3.28
C LEU A 3 -15.33 -0.67 3.03
N GLU A 4 -15.57 -0.30 1.77
CA GLU A 4 -16.25 0.95 1.41
C GLU A 4 -17.78 0.81 1.51
N ALA A 5 -18.31 -0.38 1.21
CA ALA A 5 -19.73 -0.66 1.28
C ALA A 5 -20.24 -0.80 2.74
N ALA A 6 -19.39 -1.24 3.66
CA ALA A 6 -19.76 -1.42 5.07
C ALA A 6 -19.91 -0.08 5.79
N ARG A 7 -21.07 0.15 6.41
CA ARG A 7 -21.33 1.32 7.26
C ARG A 7 -20.96 1.05 8.71
N HIS A 8 -20.93 -0.21 9.12
CA HIS A 8 -20.54 -0.65 10.46
C HIS A 8 -19.57 -1.84 10.39
N PRO A 9 -18.64 -2.00 11.36
CA PRO A 9 -17.62 -3.05 11.31
C PRO A 9 -18.16 -4.48 11.19
N HIS A 10 -19.32 -4.77 11.77
CA HIS A 10 -19.92 -6.12 11.72
C HIS A 10 -20.53 -6.48 10.35
N GLU A 11 -20.66 -5.52 9.43
CA GLU A 11 -21.15 -5.74 8.07
C GLU A 11 -20.02 -6.20 7.13
N ILE A 12 -18.75 -6.08 7.56
CA ILE A 12 -17.59 -6.46 6.76
C ILE A 12 -17.60 -7.98 6.56
N LYS A 13 -17.59 -8.39 5.28
CA LYS A 13 -17.50 -9.79 4.90
C LYS A 13 -16.06 -10.25 4.90
N TRP A 14 -15.78 -11.30 5.66
CA TRP A 14 -14.48 -11.97 5.62
C TRP A 14 -14.30 -12.70 4.29
N ARG A 15 -13.06 -12.67 3.79
CA ARG A 15 -12.63 -13.26 2.53
C ARG A 15 -11.49 -14.23 2.80
N ASP A 16 -11.37 -15.25 1.96
CA ASP A 16 -10.25 -16.19 2.04
C ASP A 16 -8.98 -15.58 1.44
N GLU A 17 -9.13 -14.52 0.63
CA GLU A 17 -8.06 -13.79 -0.02
C GLU A 17 -7.46 -12.66 0.85
N ILE A 18 -6.23 -12.29 0.53
CA ILE A 18 -5.52 -11.15 1.13
C ILE A 18 -5.42 -10.03 0.10
N TYR A 19 -5.69 -8.79 0.53
CA TYR A 19 -5.48 -7.59 -0.27
C TYR A 19 -4.15 -6.92 0.13
N LEU A 20 -3.20 -6.84 -0.80
CA LEU A 20 -1.90 -6.19 -0.60
C LEU A 20 -1.81 -4.92 -1.45
N HIS A 21 -1.56 -3.79 -0.81
CA HIS A 21 -1.31 -2.50 -1.45
C HIS A 21 0.19 -2.18 -1.41
N LEU A 22 0.79 -1.85 -2.55
CA LEU A 22 2.20 -1.50 -2.71
C LEU A 22 2.28 -0.13 -3.40
N ASP A 23 2.17 0.92 -2.61
CA ASP A 23 2.03 2.28 -3.14
C ASP A 23 3.33 3.07 -2.96
N TYR A 24 3.75 3.80 -4.00
CA TYR A 24 4.87 4.75 -3.91
C TYR A 24 4.59 5.87 -2.89
N LYS A 25 3.41 6.46 -3.00
CA LYS A 25 2.87 7.50 -2.12
C LYS A 25 1.35 7.35 -2.06
N GLN A 26 0.78 7.70 -0.92
CA GLN A 26 -0.66 7.87 -0.72
C GLN A 26 -0.92 9.30 -0.26
N ARG A 27 -1.96 9.95 -0.79
CA ARG A 27 -2.34 11.30 -0.39
C ARG A 27 -2.69 11.31 1.10
N GLY A 28 -2.28 12.37 1.79
CA GLY A 28 -2.76 12.62 3.16
C GLY A 28 -4.29 12.68 3.22
N LEU A 29 -4.84 12.38 4.40
CA LEU A 29 -6.29 12.38 4.61
C LEU A 29 -6.90 13.79 4.70
N GLY A 30 -6.16 14.74 5.29
CA GLY A 30 -6.68 16.06 5.62
C GLY A 30 -7.73 16.01 6.73
N GLY A 31 -8.47 17.11 6.90
CA GLY A 31 -9.53 17.28 7.91
C GLY A 31 -10.85 17.74 7.29
N ALA A 32 -11.11 17.45 6.01
CA ALA A 32 -12.23 17.99 5.23
C ALA A 32 -13.64 17.63 5.76
N SER A 33 -13.74 16.81 6.82
CA SER A 33 -14.98 16.63 7.57
C SER A 33 -15.38 17.87 8.37
N CYS A 34 -14.41 18.59 8.97
CA CYS A 34 -14.61 19.84 9.70
C CYS A 34 -13.24 20.53 9.90
N GLY A 35 -12.66 21.04 8.82
CA GLY A 35 -11.31 21.59 8.81
C GLY A 35 -10.74 21.71 7.40
N PRO A 36 -9.46 22.06 7.27
CA PRO A 36 -8.82 22.16 5.97
C PRO A 36 -8.64 20.77 5.33
N ASP A 37 -8.62 20.73 3.99
CA ASP A 37 -8.19 19.55 3.25
C ASP A 37 -6.70 19.26 3.48
N THR A 38 -6.17 18.23 2.84
CA THR A 38 -4.75 17.86 2.85
C THR A 38 -3.87 19.05 2.49
N LEU A 39 -2.86 19.31 3.31
CA LEU A 39 -1.92 20.40 3.08
C LEU A 39 -1.07 20.13 1.82
N PRO A 40 -0.64 21.18 1.09
CA PRO A 40 0.08 21.02 -0.19
C PRO A 40 1.28 20.06 -0.15
N GLN A 41 2.04 20.04 0.96
CA GLN A 41 3.20 19.16 1.11
C GLN A 41 2.85 17.66 1.26
N TYR A 42 1.58 17.31 1.45
CA TYR A 42 1.08 15.94 1.59
C TYR A 42 0.22 15.49 0.40
N GLU A 43 0.16 16.30 -0.65
CA GLU A 43 -0.47 15.92 -1.92
C GLU A 43 0.42 14.98 -2.73
N VAL A 44 -0.22 14.19 -3.60
CA VAL A 44 0.47 13.37 -4.61
C VAL A 44 0.12 13.97 -5.96
N LEU A 45 0.96 14.91 -6.42
CA LEU A 45 0.75 15.61 -7.68
C LEU A 45 1.10 14.70 -8.87
N PRO A 46 0.46 14.91 -10.04
CA PRO A 46 0.80 14.17 -11.25
C PRO A 46 2.19 14.59 -11.76
N GLU A 47 3.19 13.76 -11.47
CA GLU A 47 4.58 13.98 -11.88
C GLU A 47 5.17 12.70 -12.47
N PRO A 48 6.10 12.78 -13.44
CA PRO A 48 6.84 11.61 -13.91
C PRO A 48 7.47 10.87 -12.72
N THR A 49 7.01 9.65 -12.46
CA THR A 49 7.37 8.87 -11.28
C THR A 49 7.83 7.47 -11.70
N SER A 50 8.91 6.99 -11.08
CA SER A 50 9.34 5.59 -11.18
C SER A 50 9.32 4.95 -9.79
N PHE A 51 8.70 3.79 -9.69
CA PHE A 51 8.58 3.01 -8.46
C PHE A 51 8.74 1.53 -8.78
N GLU A 52 9.55 0.83 -8.00
CA GLU A 52 9.89 -0.57 -8.22
C GLU A 52 9.83 -1.32 -6.90
N VAL A 53 9.21 -2.51 -6.95
CA VAL A 53 9.16 -3.42 -5.82
C VAL A 53 9.68 -4.78 -6.27
N ILE A 54 10.51 -5.40 -5.44
CA ILE A 54 10.99 -6.76 -5.64
C ILE A 54 10.39 -7.63 -4.56
N LEU A 55 9.55 -8.59 -4.96
CA LEU A 55 8.97 -9.57 -4.07
C LEU A 55 9.68 -10.91 -4.27
N LYS A 56 10.07 -11.54 -3.16
CA LYS A 56 10.64 -12.88 -3.16
C LYS A 56 9.92 -13.75 -2.14
N PRO A 57 9.51 -14.97 -2.54
CA PRO A 57 8.97 -15.91 -1.59
C PRO A 57 10.05 -16.33 -0.60
N LEU A 58 9.67 -16.48 0.65
CA LEU A 58 10.50 -17.04 1.71
C LEU A 58 9.97 -18.42 2.09
N LYS A 59 10.88 -19.31 2.46
CA LYS A 59 10.62 -20.59 3.10
C LYS A 59 10.92 -20.49 4.61
N PRO A 60 10.30 -21.34 5.45
CA PRO A 60 10.68 -21.42 6.86
C PRO A 60 12.20 -21.63 7.02
N GLY A 61 12.82 -20.84 7.89
CA GLY A 61 14.27 -20.88 8.13
C GLY A 61 15.13 -20.02 7.19
N ASP A 62 14.53 -19.37 6.18
CA ASP A 62 15.24 -18.38 5.38
C ASP A 62 15.62 -17.15 6.23
N ASP A 63 16.79 -16.56 5.96
CA ASP A 63 17.14 -15.20 6.41
C ASP A 63 16.55 -14.17 5.42
N PRO A 64 15.51 -13.40 5.81
CA PRO A 64 14.89 -12.41 4.94
C PRO A 64 15.88 -11.31 4.51
N ALA A 65 16.78 -10.90 5.41
CA ALA A 65 17.73 -9.82 5.13
C ALA A 65 18.73 -10.23 4.05
N ALA A 66 19.23 -11.46 4.11
CA ALA A 66 20.12 -12.01 3.09
C ALA A 66 19.44 -12.16 1.71
N LYS A 67 18.15 -12.52 1.65
CA LYS A 67 17.43 -12.75 0.39
C LYS A 67 16.88 -11.47 -0.27
N SER A 68 16.63 -10.43 0.51
CA SER A 68 15.96 -9.19 0.08
C SER A 68 16.74 -8.33 -0.94
N LYS A 69 18.07 -8.47 -1.04
CA LYS A 69 18.93 -7.44 -1.68
C LYS A 69 19.37 -7.71 -3.13
N LEU A 70 18.92 -8.79 -3.76
CA LEU A 70 19.44 -9.21 -5.07
C LEU A 70 18.39 -9.01 -6.19
N LYS A 71 18.63 -8.07 -7.11
CA LYS A 71 18.01 -8.05 -8.46
C LYS A 71 18.59 -9.20 -9.28
N GLN A 72 18.10 -10.41 -9.06
CA GLN A 72 18.62 -11.60 -9.77
C GLN A 72 18.10 -11.69 -11.20
N HIS A 73 17.11 -10.87 -11.57
CA HIS A 73 16.64 -10.72 -12.94
C HIS A 73 16.70 -9.23 -13.30
N VAL A 74 17.62 -8.90 -14.20
CA VAL A 74 17.57 -7.69 -15.01
C VAL A 74 16.92 -8.15 -16.31
N ILE A 75 15.71 -7.67 -16.60
CA ILE A 75 15.14 -7.77 -17.95
C ILE A 75 15.85 -6.72 -18.81
#